data_AF-A0A428TJU2-F1
#
_entry.id   AF-A0A428TJU2-F1
#
_cell.length_a   1.000
_cell.length_b   1.000
_cell.length_c   1.000
_cell.angle_alpha   90.00
_cell.angle_beta   90.00
_cell.angle_gamma   90.00
#
_symmetry.space_group_name_H-M   'P 1'
#
loop_
_entity.id
_entity.type
_entity.pdbx_description
1 polymer ?
#
loop_
_entity_poly.entity_id
_entity_poly.type
_entity_poly.pdbx_seq_one_letter_code
_entity_poly.pdbx_strand_id
1 'polypeptide(L)'
;MAESKLPKTLAITGIPVENVETKTKDIPYAPGTPIRREINELFPSEDPLIRKQWTLFILGLEKFKKMPVDERESYFQVAGIHGYPETSWDGAPDPPKDPIWDPPDSRPDGANPYGGYCHHNTIAFPTWHRPYMLLYEQLIWENMKKIIEEDWKLVGEEKKEWLAAANSWRLPYWDWAQRQTYEGYENSFSLPYACILDHVPIYPPTGDTARPNPLVSFVNPEKDAKGEPLPFGKMPRGKEKWNINNNATDEENPPLP
;
A
#
# COMPACT_ATOMS: atom_id res chain seq x y z
N MET A 1 -8.37 29.46 -28.13
CA MET A 1 -8.52 28.95 -26.75
C MET A 1 -7.83 27.61 -26.72
N ALA A 2 -6.61 27.54 -26.17
CA ALA A 2 -5.91 26.27 -26.06
C ALA A 2 -6.60 25.44 -24.98
N GLU A 3 -7.09 24.25 -25.33
CA GLU A 3 -7.56 23.29 -24.35
C GLU A 3 -6.39 22.99 -23.40
N SER A 4 -6.56 23.38 -22.13
CA SER A 4 -5.71 22.92 -21.04
C SER A 4 -5.84 21.40 -20.98
N LYS A 5 -4.87 20.68 -21.56
CA LYS A 5 -4.70 19.24 -21.33
C LYS A 5 -4.29 19.07 -19.87
N LEU A 6 -5.27 19.01 -18.98
CA LEU A 6 -5.06 18.56 -17.61
C LEU A 6 -4.32 17.21 -17.69
N PRO A 7 -3.23 17.03 -16.93
CA PRO A 7 -2.52 15.76 -16.91
C PRO A 7 -3.49 14.62 -16.54
N LYS A 8 -3.28 13.44 -17.15
CA LYS A 8 -4.12 12.27 -16.92
C LYS A 8 -3.96 11.80 -15.47
N THR A 9 -4.98 12.06 -14.64
CA THR A 9 -5.06 11.59 -13.26
C THR A 9 -5.26 10.08 -13.19
N LEU A 10 -4.85 9.48 -12.08
CA LEU A 10 -5.10 8.08 -11.74
C LEU A 10 -6.48 7.95 -11.09
N ALA A 11 -7.39 7.25 -11.78
CA ALA A 11 -8.69 6.94 -11.20
C ALA A 11 -8.57 5.87 -10.11
N ILE A 12 -9.05 6.19 -8.90
CA ILE A 12 -9.21 5.23 -7.81
C ILE A 12 -10.58 4.56 -7.98
N THR A 13 -10.59 3.36 -8.54
CA THR A 13 -11.81 2.58 -8.79
C THR A 13 -11.96 1.38 -7.86
N GLY A 14 -10.88 0.98 -7.19
CA GLY A 14 -10.77 -0.33 -6.57
C GLY A 14 -10.64 -1.43 -7.63
N ILE A 15 -10.66 -2.69 -7.18
CA ILE A 15 -10.61 -3.84 -8.08
C ILE A 15 -11.94 -3.97 -8.84
N PRO A 16 -11.94 -4.01 -10.19
CA PRO A 16 -13.16 -4.17 -10.97
C PRO A 16 -13.97 -5.39 -10.52
N VAL A 17 -15.28 -5.21 -10.42
CA VAL A 17 -16.24 -6.27 -10.14
C VAL A 17 -17.06 -6.55 -11.38
N GLU A 18 -17.27 -7.82 -11.68
CA GLU A 18 -18.14 -8.26 -12.78
C GLU A 18 -19.59 -8.34 -12.31
N ASN A 19 -20.53 -8.41 -13.25
CA ASN A 19 -21.97 -8.60 -12.99
C ASN A 19 -22.57 -7.52 -12.08
N VAL A 20 -22.15 -6.26 -12.26
CA VAL A 20 -22.73 -5.11 -11.55
C VAL A 20 -24.15 -4.87 -12.08
N GLU A 21 -25.11 -4.95 -11.17
CA GLU A 21 -26.51 -4.66 -11.42
C GLU A 21 -26.93 -3.42 -10.64
N THR A 22 -27.81 -2.59 -11.19
CA THR A 22 -28.45 -1.51 -10.44
C THR A 22 -29.69 -2.05 -9.72
N LYS A 23 -29.63 -2.18 -8.39
CA LYS A 23 -30.80 -2.55 -7.56
C LYS A 23 -31.73 -1.37 -7.28
N THR A 24 -31.22 -0.15 -7.41
CA THR A 24 -32.02 1.09 -7.42
C THR A 24 -31.65 1.90 -8.66
N LYS A 25 -32.23 3.09 -8.85
CA LYS A 25 -31.92 3.95 -10.00
C LYS A 25 -30.43 4.28 -10.13
N ASP A 26 -29.73 4.43 -9.00
CA ASP A 26 -28.37 4.98 -8.97
C ASP A 26 -27.38 4.15 -8.11
N ILE A 27 -27.85 3.14 -7.36
CA ILE A 27 -27.00 2.36 -6.46
C ILE A 27 -26.58 1.06 -7.15
N PRO A 28 -25.30 0.92 -7.52
CA PRO A 28 -24.78 -0.34 -8.03
C PRO A 28 -24.75 -1.39 -6.93
N TYR A 29 -25.02 -2.63 -7.30
CA TYR A 29 -24.99 -3.82 -6.49
C TYR A 29 -24.29 -4.93 -7.27
N ALA A 30 -23.25 -5.52 -6.69
CA ALA A 30 -22.58 -6.67 -7.28
C ALA A 30 -22.75 -7.87 -6.33
N PRO A 31 -23.69 -8.80 -6.62
CA PRO A 31 -23.82 -10.02 -5.84
C PRO A 31 -22.52 -10.82 -5.89
N GLY A 32 -22.12 -11.42 -4.76
CA GLY A 32 -20.88 -12.20 -4.71
C GLY A 32 -19.60 -11.37 -4.81
N THR A 33 -19.66 -10.06 -4.51
CA THR A 33 -18.46 -9.22 -4.40
C THR A 33 -17.47 -9.84 -3.42
N PRO A 34 -16.19 -10.02 -3.81
CA PRO A 34 -15.18 -10.56 -2.92
C PRO A 34 -15.01 -9.71 -1.65
N ILE A 35 -14.76 -10.38 -0.53
CA ILE A 35 -14.61 -9.75 0.78
C ILE A 35 -13.13 -9.54 1.13
N ARG A 36 -12.84 -8.50 1.93
CA ARG A 36 -11.56 -8.39 2.65
C ARG A 36 -11.60 -9.40 3.80
N ARG A 37 -10.66 -10.35 3.78
CA ARG A 37 -10.53 -11.41 4.80
C ARG A 37 -9.56 -11.00 5.89
N GLU A 38 -9.66 -11.65 7.04
CA GLU A 38 -8.63 -11.56 8.07
C GLU A 38 -7.32 -12.18 7.51
N ILE A 39 -6.17 -11.56 7.77
CA ILE A 39 -4.90 -11.93 7.15
C ILE A 39 -4.42 -13.35 7.52
N ASN A 40 -4.74 -13.85 8.71
CA ASN A 40 -4.44 -15.22 9.13
C ASN A 40 -5.37 -16.26 8.43
N GLU A 41 -6.46 -15.83 7.77
CA GLU A 41 -7.19 -16.71 6.84
C GLU A 41 -6.43 -16.91 5.52
N LEU A 42 -5.60 -15.94 5.10
CA LEU A 42 -4.80 -16.06 3.88
C LEU A 42 -3.58 -16.94 4.10
N PHE A 43 -2.86 -16.71 5.21
CA PHE A 43 -1.67 -17.47 5.57
C PHE A 43 -1.81 -18.02 7.00
N PRO A 44 -1.61 -19.34 7.23
CA PRO A 44 -1.01 -20.35 6.35
C PRO A 44 -2.03 -21.30 5.70
N SER A 45 -3.02 -20.76 4.95
CA SER A 45 -4.09 -21.60 4.38
C SER A 45 -3.58 -22.69 3.43
N GLU A 46 -4.23 -23.85 3.50
CA GLU A 46 -4.01 -25.00 2.59
C GLU A 46 -4.92 -24.95 1.35
N ASP A 47 -5.93 -24.06 1.34
CA ASP A 47 -6.87 -23.95 0.22
C ASP A 47 -6.16 -23.50 -1.06
N PRO A 48 -6.32 -24.22 -2.19
CA PRO A 48 -5.60 -23.90 -3.43
C PRO A 48 -5.89 -22.53 -4.02
N LEU A 49 -7.09 -21.97 -3.84
CA LEU A 49 -7.42 -20.62 -4.29
C LEU A 49 -6.77 -19.59 -3.37
N ILE A 50 -6.90 -19.75 -2.06
CA ILE A 50 -6.30 -18.85 -1.07
C ILE A 50 -4.77 -18.84 -1.19
N ARG A 51 -4.13 -19.98 -1.46
CA ARG A 51 -2.68 -20.06 -1.72
C ARG A 51 -2.23 -19.27 -2.95
N LYS A 52 -3.03 -19.27 -4.02
CA LYS A 52 -2.76 -18.42 -5.19
C LYS A 52 -2.92 -16.94 -4.84
N GLN A 53 -3.98 -16.59 -4.11
CA GLN A 53 -4.20 -15.24 -3.61
C GLN A 53 -3.05 -14.74 -2.73
N TRP A 54 -2.58 -15.57 -1.78
CA TRP A 54 -1.43 -15.30 -0.93
C TRP A 54 -0.15 -15.11 -1.74
N THR A 55 0.12 -16.03 -2.67
CA THR A 55 1.29 -15.97 -3.55
C THR A 55 1.32 -14.67 -4.35
N LEU A 56 0.20 -14.32 -4.98
CA LEU A 56 0.07 -13.08 -5.74
C LEU A 56 0.17 -11.85 -4.85
N PHE A 57 -0.39 -11.87 -3.63
CA PHE A 57 -0.28 -10.78 -2.67
C PHE A 57 1.17 -10.49 -2.30
N ILE A 58 1.93 -11.50 -1.91
CA ILE A 58 3.33 -11.35 -1.55
C ILE A 58 4.15 -10.84 -2.74
N LEU A 59 3.99 -11.44 -3.92
CA LEU A 59 4.75 -11.03 -5.12
C LEU A 59 4.35 -9.65 -5.64
N GLY A 60 3.06 -9.33 -5.62
CA GLY A 60 2.52 -8.04 -6.02
C GLY A 60 2.99 -6.92 -5.09
N LEU A 61 2.95 -7.14 -3.77
CA LEU A 61 3.47 -6.20 -2.78
C LEU A 61 4.98 -6.01 -2.89
N GLU A 62 5.73 -7.09 -3.11
CA GLU A 62 7.18 -7.02 -3.34
C GLU A 62 7.51 -6.19 -4.59
N LYS A 63 6.80 -6.39 -5.70
CA LYS A 63 6.97 -5.61 -6.93
C LYS A 63 6.63 -4.13 -6.69
N PHE A 64 5.53 -3.85 -6.01
CA PHE A 64 5.09 -2.49 -5.65
C PHE A 64 6.12 -1.76 -4.78
N LYS A 65 6.72 -2.44 -3.79
CA LYS A 65 7.77 -1.89 -2.92
C LYS A 65 9.11 -1.66 -3.63
N LYS A 66 9.38 -2.33 -4.74
CA LYS A 66 10.62 -2.17 -5.53
C LYS A 66 10.56 -1.05 -6.57
N MET A 67 9.39 -0.45 -6.78
CA MET A 67 9.24 0.64 -7.76
C MET A 67 10.09 1.87 -7.35
N PRO A 68 10.76 2.54 -8.30
CA PRO A 68 11.52 3.76 -8.03
C PRO A 68 10.72 4.83 -7.28
N VAL A 69 11.38 5.60 -6.41
CA VAL A 69 10.69 6.54 -5.49
C VAL A 69 10.02 7.70 -6.20
N ASP A 70 10.35 7.97 -7.47
CA ASP A 70 9.80 9.03 -8.30
C ASP A 70 8.70 8.54 -9.26
N GLU A 71 8.40 7.24 -9.28
CA GLU A 71 7.22 6.73 -9.97
C GLU A 71 5.96 7.01 -9.15
N ARG A 72 5.00 7.73 -9.74
CA ARG A 72 3.72 8.12 -9.11
C ARG A 72 3.02 6.99 -8.36
N GLU A 73 3.06 5.78 -8.94
CA GLU A 73 2.38 4.58 -8.44
C GLU A 73 3.31 3.70 -7.60
N SER A 74 4.48 4.18 -7.19
CA SER A 74 5.39 3.45 -6.30
C SER A 74 4.86 3.39 -4.88
N TYR A 75 5.26 2.36 -4.12
CA TYR A 75 4.92 2.26 -2.71
C TYR A 75 5.35 3.52 -1.94
N PHE A 76 6.52 4.07 -2.27
CA PHE A 76 7.04 5.29 -1.66
C PHE A 76 6.11 6.49 -1.90
N GLN A 77 5.72 6.75 -3.15
CA GLN A 77 4.82 7.86 -3.48
C GLN A 77 3.45 7.69 -2.84
N VAL A 78 2.89 6.48 -2.87
CA VAL A 78 1.59 6.19 -2.27
C VAL A 78 1.63 6.34 -0.76
N ALA A 79 2.65 5.81 -0.09
CA ALA A 79 2.86 6.03 1.35
C ALA A 79 3.02 7.52 1.67
N GLY A 80 3.71 8.27 0.81
CA GLY A 80 3.93 9.71 0.94
C GLY A 80 2.65 10.55 0.85
N ILE A 81 1.56 10.05 0.25
CA ILE A 81 0.24 10.73 0.30
C ILE A 81 -0.18 10.97 1.76
N HIS A 82 0.16 10.06 2.66
CA HIS A 82 -0.23 10.15 4.07
C HIS A 82 0.48 11.29 4.82
N GLY A 83 1.69 11.70 4.41
CA GLY A 83 2.52 12.63 5.17
C GLY A 83 3.79 13.00 4.41
N TYR A 84 4.95 12.66 4.97
CA TYR A 84 6.25 12.97 4.38
C TYR A 84 6.50 12.24 3.06
N PRO A 85 7.14 12.90 2.07
CA PRO A 85 7.84 14.19 2.15
C PRO A 85 6.95 15.43 1.90
N GLU A 86 5.63 15.33 2.07
CA GLU A 86 4.67 16.45 1.97
C GLU A 86 4.71 17.15 0.61
N THR A 87 4.47 16.37 -0.43
CA THR A 87 4.67 16.75 -1.82
C THR A 87 3.46 16.38 -2.67
N SER A 88 3.29 17.07 -3.79
CA SER A 88 2.24 16.84 -4.78
C SER A 88 2.18 15.37 -5.20
N TRP A 89 0.97 14.81 -5.25
CA TRP A 89 0.70 13.51 -5.86
C TRP A 89 -0.40 13.62 -6.92
N ASP A 90 -0.20 12.97 -8.07
CA ASP A 90 -1.16 12.89 -9.18
C ASP A 90 -1.75 14.24 -9.67
N GLY A 91 -0.92 15.29 -9.65
CA GLY A 91 -1.32 16.63 -10.11
C GLY A 91 -2.11 17.45 -9.09
N ALA A 92 -2.31 16.93 -7.88
CA ALA A 92 -2.77 17.74 -6.75
C ALA A 92 -1.70 18.76 -6.34
N PRO A 93 -2.07 19.92 -5.77
CA PRO A 93 -1.11 20.83 -5.15
C PRO A 93 -0.43 20.16 -3.95
N ASP A 94 0.74 20.66 -3.54
CA ASP A 94 1.41 20.17 -2.32
C ASP A 94 0.45 20.20 -1.11
N PRO A 95 0.52 19.18 -0.23
CA PRO A 95 -0.28 19.17 0.98
C PRO A 95 0.15 20.28 1.95
N PRO A 96 -0.69 20.58 2.97
CA PRO A 96 -0.25 21.36 4.12
C PRO A 96 1.04 20.80 4.71
N LYS A 97 1.94 21.69 5.09
CA LYS A 97 3.14 21.36 5.87
C LYS A 97 2.76 21.21 7.35
N ASP A 98 3.63 20.54 8.11
CA ASP A 98 3.53 20.52 9.57
C ASP A 98 3.31 21.93 10.14
N PRO A 99 2.29 22.13 11.01
CA PRO A 99 2.01 23.43 11.58
C PRO A 99 3.10 23.85 12.58
N ILE A 100 3.54 25.11 12.45
CA ILE A 100 4.49 25.73 13.38
C ILE A 100 3.70 26.49 14.45
N TRP A 101 3.89 26.11 15.71
CA TRP A 101 3.31 26.78 16.88
C TRP A 101 4.37 27.64 17.56
N ASP A 102 4.02 28.88 17.92
CA ASP A 102 4.90 29.79 18.63
C ASP A 102 4.16 30.42 19.83
N PRO A 103 4.53 30.05 21.09
CA PRO A 103 5.57 29.09 21.45
C PRO A 103 5.23 27.63 21.03
N PRO A 104 6.19 26.70 20.94
CA PRO A 104 5.93 25.31 20.50
C PRO A 104 4.80 24.60 21.27
N ASP A 105 4.65 24.91 22.56
CA ASP A 105 3.60 24.37 23.44
C ASP A 105 2.24 25.07 23.28
N SER A 106 2.10 26.04 22.37
CA SER A 106 0.86 26.81 22.16
C SER A 106 -0.17 26.11 21.30
N ARG A 107 0.06 24.84 20.93
CA ARG A 107 -0.86 24.05 20.11
C ARG A 107 -2.24 23.96 20.80
N PRO A 108 -3.33 24.40 20.16
CA PRO A 108 -4.67 24.25 20.72
C PRO A 108 -5.06 22.78 20.93
N ASP A 109 -5.85 22.52 21.97
CA ASP A 109 -6.46 21.20 22.18
C ASP A 109 -7.27 20.79 20.94
N GLY A 110 -6.93 19.63 20.39
CA GLY A 110 -7.57 19.12 19.19
C GLY A 110 -7.07 19.72 17.86
N ALA A 111 -5.98 20.50 17.84
CA ALA A 111 -5.32 20.82 16.57
C ALA A 111 -4.66 19.57 15.96
N ASN A 112 -4.68 19.46 14.63
CA ASN A 112 -3.91 18.42 13.93
C ASN A 112 -2.40 18.77 14.04
N PRO A 113 -1.56 17.91 14.64
CA PRO A 113 -0.13 18.19 14.77
C PRO A 113 0.68 18.01 13.50
N TYR A 114 0.12 17.37 12.47
CA TYR A 114 0.88 16.96 11.29
C TYR A 114 0.27 17.52 10.01
N GLY A 115 1.11 17.80 9.03
CA GLY A 115 0.78 18.09 7.65
C GLY A 115 0.43 16.84 6.86
N GLY A 116 0.64 16.89 5.55
CA GLY A 116 0.24 15.85 4.61
C GLY A 116 -1.23 15.95 4.17
N TYR A 117 -1.63 15.07 3.25
CA TYR A 117 -3.04 15.02 2.82
C TYR A 117 -3.94 14.32 3.84
N CYS A 118 -3.37 13.57 4.79
CA CYS A 118 -4.13 12.73 5.70
C CYS A 118 -4.95 13.55 6.69
N HIS A 119 -6.23 13.16 6.84
CA HIS A 119 -7.12 13.76 7.82
C HIS A 119 -6.99 13.06 9.17
N HIS A 120 -6.22 13.66 10.10
CA HIS A 120 -6.20 13.29 11.51
C HIS A 120 -7.01 14.27 12.36
N ASN A 121 -7.62 13.76 13.43
CA ASN A 121 -8.40 14.55 14.37
C ASN A 121 -9.53 15.38 13.73
N THR A 122 -10.10 14.88 12.64
CA THR A 122 -11.26 15.47 11.98
C THR A 122 -12.31 14.39 11.71
N ILE A 123 -13.57 14.81 11.53
CA ILE A 123 -14.68 13.91 11.17
C ILE A 123 -14.46 13.18 9.83
N ALA A 124 -13.55 13.68 8.99
CA ALA A 124 -13.21 13.09 7.70
C ALA A 124 -12.18 11.95 7.81
N PHE A 125 -11.67 11.63 9.01
CA PHE A 125 -10.69 10.55 9.20
C PHE A 125 -11.13 9.23 8.53
N PRO A 126 -12.34 8.68 8.77
CA PRO A 126 -12.72 7.40 8.16
C PRO A 126 -12.97 7.49 6.66
N THR A 127 -13.51 8.63 6.18
CA THR A 127 -13.86 8.81 4.77
C THR A 127 -12.65 9.14 3.90
N TRP A 128 -11.57 9.66 4.47
CA TRP A 128 -10.31 9.88 3.77
C TRP A 128 -9.47 8.59 3.68
N HIS A 129 -9.37 7.82 4.77
CA HIS A 129 -8.59 6.58 4.78
C HIS A 129 -9.22 5.49 3.90
N ARG A 130 -10.55 5.48 3.72
CA ARG A 130 -11.24 4.50 2.88
C ARG A 130 -10.75 4.50 1.41
N PRO A 131 -10.78 5.62 0.66
CA PRO A 131 -10.22 5.67 -0.70
C PRO A 131 -8.70 5.51 -0.74
N TYR A 132 -7.97 5.91 0.32
CA TYR A 132 -6.53 5.66 0.41
C TYR A 132 -6.22 4.15 0.41
N MET A 133 -6.96 3.37 1.22
CA MET A 133 -6.83 1.91 1.22
C MET A 133 -7.34 1.26 -0.08
N LEU A 134 -8.30 1.87 -0.79
CA LEU A 134 -8.72 1.40 -2.13
C LEU A 134 -7.63 1.60 -3.18
N LEU A 135 -6.93 2.74 -3.16
CA LEU A 135 -5.76 2.97 -4.02
C LEU A 135 -4.68 1.92 -3.75
N TYR A 136 -4.34 1.68 -2.48
CA TYR A 136 -3.34 0.70 -2.09
C TYR A 136 -3.71 -0.73 -2.55
N GLU A 137 -4.96 -1.14 -2.33
CA GLU A 137 -5.49 -2.42 -2.81
C GLU A 137 -5.43 -2.55 -4.34
N GLN A 138 -5.82 -1.50 -5.06
CA GLN A 138 -5.82 -1.47 -6.53
C GLN A 138 -4.41 -1.63 -7.10
N LEU A 139 -3.42 -0.91 -6.57
CA LEU A 139 -2.04 -0.95 -7.07
C LEU A 139 -1.37 -2.29 -6.82
N ILE A 140 -1.66 -2.95 -5.69
CA ILE A 140 -1.19 -4.31 -5.44
C ILE A 140 -1.78 -5.27 -6.47
N TRP A 141 -3.10 -5.21 -6.69
CA TRP A 141 -3.78 -6.04 -7.69
C TRP A 141 -3.26 -5.80 -9.11
N GLU A 142 -2.99 -4.56 -9.50
CA GLU A 142 -2.36 -4.25 -10.79
C GLU A 142 -0.99 -4.88 -10.92
N ASN A 143 -0.18 -4.87 -9.85
CA ASN A 143 1.09 -5.59 -9.82
C ASN A 143 0.90 -7.12 -9.88
N MET A 144 -0.13 -7.71 -9.25
CA MET A 144 -0.45 -9.13 -9.40
C MET A 144 -0.69 -9.52 -10.86
N LYS A 145 -1.43 -8.69 -11.61
CA LYS A 145 -1.65 -8.92 -13.05
C LYS A 145 -0.33 -8.88 -13.83
N LYS A 146 0.54 -7.90 -13.55
CA LYS A 146 1.88 -7.84 -14.17
C LYS A 146 2.71 -9.09 -13.86
N ILE A 147 2.65 -9.62 -12.63
CA ILE A 147 3.30 -10.91 -12.30
C ILE A 147 2.80 -12.02 -13.25
N ILE A 148 1.48 -12.16 -13.37
CA ILE A 148 0.86 -13.22 -14.19
C ILE A 148 1.19 -13.08 -15.67
N GLU A 149 1.08 -11.86 -16.21
CA GLU A 149 1.11 -11.60 -17.64
C GLU A 149 2.51 -11.31 -18.18
N GLU A 150 3.37 -10.66 -17.41
CA GLU A 150 4.68 -10.17 -17.86
C GLU A 150 5.83 -11.00 -17.29
N ASP A 151 5.79 -11.29 -15.99
CA ASP A 151 6.89 -11.96 -15.29
C ASP A 151 6.82 -13.48 -15.52
N TRP A 152 5.66 -14.10 -15.30
CA TRP A 152 5.42 -15.53 -15.54
C TRP A 152 4.98 -15.83 -16.97
N LYS A 153 4.42 -14.85 -17.68
CA LYS A 153 3.94 -14.98 -19.06
C LYS A 153 2.99 -16.17 -19.24
N LEU A 154 2.10 -16.37 -18.26
CA LEU A 154 1.15 -17.48 -18.26
C LEU A 154 0.19 -17.35 -19.44
N VAL A 155 -0.28 -18.50 -19.95
CA VAL A 155 -1.24 -18.58 -21.07
C VAL A 155 -2.33 -19.62 -20.80
N GLY A 156 -3.37 -19.62 -21.62
CA GLY A 156 -4.43 -20.65 -21.58
C GLY A 156 -5.20 -20.70 -20.26
N GLU A 157 -5.51 -21.91 -19.82
CA GLU A 157 -6.29 -22.15 -18.60
C GLU A 157 -5.53 -21.75 -17.33
N GLU A 158 -4.22 -21.93 -17.29
CA GLU A 158 -3.40 -21.52 -16.15
C GLU A 158 -3.46 -20.00 -15.94
N LYS A 159 -3.34 -19.21 -17.02
CA LYS A 159 -3.52 -17.75 -16.93
C LYS A 159 -4.90 -17.38 -16.37
N LYS A 160 -5.97 -18.05 -16.84
CA LYS A 160 -7.34 -17.77 -16.37
C LYS A 160 -7.50 -18.07 -14.88
N GLU A 161 -6.93 -19.19 -14.42
CA GLU A 161 -6.99 -19.60 -13.01
C GLU A 161 -6.30 -18.59 -12.09
N TRP A 162 -5.09 -18.14 -12.46
CA TRP A 162 -4.35 -17.15 -11.66
C TRP A 162 -4.99 -15.76 -11.71
N LEU A 163 -5.55 -15.34 -12.85
CA LEU A 163 -6.32 -14.09 -12.92
C LEU A 163 -7.62 -14.16 -12.10
N ALA A 164 -8.29 -15.31 -12.05
CA ALA A 164 -9.45 -15.50 -11.19
C ALA A 164 -9.09 -15.37 -9.70
N ALA A 165 -7.93 -15.90 -9.29
CA ALA A 165 -7.39 -15.69 -7.95
C ALA A 165 -7.10 -14.20 -7.67
N ALA A 166 -6.42 -13.50 -8.59
CA ALA A 166 -6.15 -12.07 -8.48
C ALA A 166 -7.45 -11.24 -8.35
N ASN A 167 -8.44 -11.50 -9.19
CA ASN A 167 -9.69 -10.74 -9.24
C ASN A 167 -10.61 -10.98 -8.04
N SER A 168 -10.47 -12.14 -7.39
CA SER A 168 -11.19 -12.47 -6.15
C SER A 168 -10.42 -12.10 -4.87
N TRP A 169 -9.15 -11.73 -4.97
CA TRP A 169 -8.39 -11.22 -3.83
C TRP A 169 -8.86 -9.82 -3.44
N ARG A 170 -8.84 -9.52 -2.14
CA ARG A 170 -8.99 -8.17 -1.59
C ARG A 170 -7.95 -7.98 -0.49
N LEU A 171 -7.57 -6.73 -0.23
CA LEU A 171 -6.57 -6.40 0.78
C LEU A 171 -7.02 -6.92 2.14
N PRO A 172 -6.26 -7.84 2.78
CA PRO A 172 -6.69 -8.41 4.05
C PRO A 172 -6.65 -7.35 5.15
N TYR A 173 -7.48 -7.53 6.17
CA TYR A 173 -7.44 -6.73 7.38
C TYR A 173 -6.75 -7.51 8.51
N TRP A 174 -6.20 -6.78 9.47
CA TRP A 174 -5.74 -7.33 10.74
C TRP A 174 -6.79 -7.05 11.80
N ASP A 175 -7.36 -8.10 12.38
CA ASP A 175 -8.23 -7.95 13.54
C ASP A 175 -7.40 -7.84 14.82
N TRP A 176 -6.97 -6.61 15.13
CA TRP A 176 -6.19 -6.31 16.34
C TRP A 176 -6.97 -6.55 17.64
N ALA A 177 -8.30 -6.67 17.58
CA ALA A 177 -9.17 -6.92 18.72
C ALA A 177 -9.54 -8.40 18.88
N GLN A 178 -9.15 -9.26 17.95
CA GLN A 178 -9.34 -10.70 18.04
C GLN A 178 -8.13 -11.38 18.68
N ARG A 179 -8.38 -12.29 19.63
CA ARG A 179 -7.34 -13.17 20.18
C ARG A 179 -6.96 -14.23 19.17
N GLN A 180 -5.67 -14.41 18.96
CA GLN A 180 -5.08 -15.30 17.96
C GLN A 180 -4.44 -16.51 18.63
N THR A 181 -4.37 -17.62 17.89
CA THR A 181 -3.66 -18.84 18.28
C THR A 181 -2.83 -19.35 17.11
N TYR A 182 -1.51 -19.33 17.24
CA TYR A 182 -0.54 -19.87 16.29
C TYR A 182 0.82 -20.09 17.01
N GLU A 183 1.87 -20.50 16.30
CA GLU A 183 3.16 -20.86 16.92
C GLU A 183 3.68 -19.78 17.88
N GLY A 184 3.83 -20.14 19.17
CA GLY A 184 4.28 -19.23 20.24
C GLY A 184 3.21 -18.32 20.84
N TYR A 185 1.98 -18.33 20.34
CA TYR A 185 0.87 -17.49 20.81
C TYR A 185 -0.38 -18.36 21.06
N GLU A 186 -0.86 -18.40 22.29
CA GLU A 186 -2.10 -19.08 22.66
C GLU A 186 -3.10 -18.07 23.20
N ASN A 187 -4.27 -17.97 22.54
CA ASN A 187 -5.37 -17.10 22.95
C ASN A 187 -4.91 -15.67 23.33
N SER A 188 -4.07 -15.06 22.50
CA SER A 188 -3.35 -13.83 22.82
C SER A 188 -3.61 -12.73 21.79
N PHE A 189 -3.52 -11.46 22.21
CA PHE A 189 -3.46 -10.36 21.25
C PHE A 189 -2.06 -10.31 20.65
N SER A 190 -1.99 -10.26 19.33
CA SER A 190 -0.72 -10.35 18.61
C SER A 190 -0.80 -9.70 17.24
N LEU A 191 0.37 -9.49 16.64
CA LEU A 191 0.47 -9.15 15.22
C LEU A 191 -0.04 -10.31 14.36
N PRO A 192 -0.37 -10.08 13.07
CA PRO A 192 -0.60 -11.17 12.13
C PRO A 192 0.53 -12.18 12.11
N TYR A 193 0.22 -13.48 11.96
CA TYR A 193 1.24 -14.53 12.00
C TYR A 193 2.31 -14.30 10.93
N ALA A 194 1.90 -13.95 9.71
CA ALA A 194 2.84 -13.64 8.65
C ALA A 194 3.75 -12.44 9.00
N CYS A 195 3.29 -11.45 9.77
CA CYS A 195 4.07 -10.23 10.05
C CYS A 195 5.21 -10.44 11.06
N ILE A 196 5.33 -11.61 11.69
CA ILE A 196 6.41 -11.94 12.62
C ILE A 196 7.44 -12.91 12.02
N LEU A 197 7.31 -13.25 10.74
CA LEU A 197 8.21 -14.15 10.03
C LEU A 197 9.13 -13.36 9.10
N ASP A 198 10.45 -13.63 9.16
CA ASP A 198 11.41 -13.00 8.23
C ASP A 198 11.21 -13.45 6.78
N HIS A 199 10.72 -14.68 6.60
CA HIS A 199 10.42 -15.28 5.30
C HIS A 199 9.04 -15.91 5.31
N VAL A 200 8.37 -15.88 4.17
CA VAL A 200 7.08 -16.53 3.98
C VAL A 200 7.11 -17.47 2.78
N PRO A 201 6.44 -18.63 2.86
CA PRO A 201 6.31 -19.51 1.71
C PRO A 201 5.33 -18.90 0.70
N ILE A 202 5.61 -19.17 -0.58
CA ILE A 202 4.73 -18.88 -1.70
C ILE A 202 4.65 -20.12 -2.60
N TYR A 203 3.65 -20.17 -3.46
CA TYR A 203 3.33 -21.35 -4.27
C TYR A 203 3.18 -20.98 -5.76
N PRO A 204 4.21 -20.40 -6.39
CA PRO A 204 4.14 -20.01 -7.80
C PRO A 204 4.09 -21.24 -8.72
N PRO A 205 3.70 -21.09 -9.99
CA PRO A 205 3.76 -22.17 -10.98
C PRO A 205 5.17 -22.75 -11.15
N THR A 206 6.17 -21.87 -11.07
CA THR A 206 7.59 -22.19 -11.22
C THR A 206 8.45 -21.25 -10.38
N GLY A 207 9.64 -21.71 -9.99
CA GLY A 207 10.63 -20.90 -9.27
C GLY A 207 10.58 -21.08 -7.75
N ASP A 208 11.11 -20.08 -7.04
CA ASP A 208 11.32 -20.16 -5.60
C ASP A 208 10.00 -20.16 -4.81
N THR A 209 9.91 -21.06 -3.83
CA THR A 209 8.74 -21.22 -2.96
C THR A 209 8.89 -20.51 -1.61
N ALA A 210 9.93 -19.71 -1.43
CA ALA A 210 10.17 -18.91 -0.24
C ALA A 210 10.61 -17.50 -0.63
N ARG A 211 10.12 -16.47 0.06
CA ARG A 211 10.49 -15.08 -0.16
C ARG A 211 10.85 -14.39 1.15
N PRO A 212 11.83 -13.46 1.14
CA PRO A 212 11.91 -12.45 2.19
C PRO A 212 10.56 -11.75 2.32
N ASN A 213 10.10 -11.56 3.54
CA ASN A 213 8.72 -11.17 3.77
C ASN A 213 8.49 -9.66 3.52
N PRO A 214 7.74 -9.28 2.47
CA PRO A 214 7.48 -7.88 2.18
C PRO A 214 6.48 -7.23 3.14
N LEU A 215 5.92 -7.96 4.12
CA LEU A 215 5.00 -7.41 5.13
C LEU A 215 5.73 -6.81 6.34
N VAL A 216 6.98 -7.20 6.59
CA VAL A 216 7.72 -6.82 7.82
C VAL A 216 8.25 -5.39 7.75
N SER A 217 8.81 -5.01 6.61
CA SER A 217 9.48 -3.70 6.47
C SER A 217 9.40 -3.16 5.06
N PHE A 218 9.77 -1.90 4.92
CA PHE A 218 10.01 -1.24 3.64
C PHE A 218 11.43 -0.69 3.67
N VAL A 219 12.17 -0.92 2.59
CA VAL A 219 13.52 -0.39 2.38
C VAL A 219 13.49 0.51 1.16
N ASN A 220 14.31 1.56 1.17
CA ASN A 220 14.40 2.46 0.03
C ASN A 220 14.80 1.67 -1.24
N PRO A 221 14.02 1.73 -2.33
CA PRO A 221 14.38 1.05 -3.58
C PRO A 221 15.57 1.72 -4.27
N GLU A 222 15.88 2.98 -3.95
CA GLU A 222 17.10 3.64 -4.41
C GLU A 222 18.32 3.09 -3.67
N LYS A 223 19.37 2.76 -4.43
CA LYS A 223 20.55 2.06 -3.92
C LYS A 223 21.84 2.82 -4.20
N ASP A 224 22.84 2.62 -3.35
CA ASP A 224 24.19 3.12 -3.56
C ASP A 224 24.94 2.29 -4.62
N ALA A 225 26.20 2.66 -4.89
CA ALA A 225 27.06 1.96 -5.85
C ALA A 225 27.39 0.50 -5.45
N LYS A 226 27.14 0.10 -4.19
CA LYS A 226 27.32 -1.27 -3.69
C LYS A 226 26.02 -2.08 -3.73
N GLY A 227 24.89 -1.45 -4.08
CA GLY A 227 23.59 -2.10 -4.12
C GLY A 227 22.83 -2.06 -2.78
N GLU A 228 23.34 -1.29 -1.81
CA GLU A 228 22.71 -1.12 -0.49
C GLU A 228 21.64 -0.03 -0.54
N PRO A 229 20.48 -0.21 0.13
CA PRO A 229 19.44 0.82 0.20
C PRO A 229 19.96 2.15 0.76
N LEU A 230 19.65 3.25 0.09
CA LEU A 230 19.99 4.59 0.57
C LEU A 230 19.07 4.99 1.74
N PRO A 231 19.59 5.70 2.76
CA PRO A 231 18.74 6.34 3.77
C PRO A 231 17.71 7.28 3.14
N PHE A 232 16.51 7.40 3.71
CA PHE A 232 15.46 8.25 3.15
C PHE A 232 15.81 9.74 3.13
N GLY A 233 16.75 10.21 3.96
CA GLY A 233 17.31 11.57 3.91
C GLY A 233 18.52 11.74 2.99
N LYS A 234 18.88 10.71 2.20
CA LYS A 234 20.05 10.71 1.30
C LYS A 234 19.69 10.17 -0.10
N MET A 235 18.57 10.62 -0.64
CA MET A 235 18.13 10.29 -1.99
C MET A 235 19.21 10.64 -3.03
N PRO A 236 19.26 9.89 -4.15
CA PRO A 236 20.26 10.11 -5.18
C PRO A 236 20.05 11.45 -5.90
N ARG A 237 21.08 11.87 -6.64
CA ARG A 237 21.04 13.11 -7.42
C ARG A 237 19.86 13.13 -8.40
N GLY A 238 19.09 14.21 -8.40
CA GLY A 238 17.85 14.37 -9.18
C GLY A 238 16.58 13.91 -8.46
N LYS A 239 16.70 13.27 -7.28
CA LYS A 239 15.58 12.79 -6.44
C LYS A 239 15.57 13.44 -5.06
N GLU A 240 16.34 14.51 -4.84
CA GLU A 240 16.53 15.17 -3.55
C GLU A 240 15.23 15.73 -2.97
N LYS A 241 14.26 16.09 -3.83
CA LYS A 241 12.92 16.52 -3.40
C LYS A 241 12.13 15.47 -2.63
N TRP A 242 12.55 14.20 -2.71
CA TRP A 242 11.94 13.09 -1.98
C TRP A 242 12.67 12.73 -0.70
N ASN A 243 13.66 13.53 -0.28
CA ASN A 243 14.32 13.33 0.99
C ASN A 243 13.31 13.46 2.13
N ILE A 244 13.30 12.47 3.01
CA ILE A 244 12.62 12.52 4.30
C ILE A 244 13.70 12.69 5.35
N ASN A 245 13.75 13.85 5.99
CA ASN A 245 14.70 14.07 7.08
C ASN A 245 14.34 13.15 8.25
N ASN A 246 15.33 12.48 8.81
CA ASN A 246 15.15 11.55 9.94
C ASN A 246 14.57 12.22 11.20
N ASN A 247 14.48 13.54 11.22
CA ASN A 247 14.11 14.34 12.37
C ASN A 247 12.99 15.33 12.00
N ALA A 248 11.75 14.85 11.99
CA ALA A 248 10.57 15.73 12.02
C ALA A 248 10.41 16.46 13.38
N THR A 249 11.22 16.11 14.38
CA THR A 249 11.10 16.58 15.78
C THR A 249 12.41 17.12 16.37
N ASP A 250 13.45 17.37 15.57
CA ASP A 250 14.70 17.94 16.06
C ASP A 250 14.66 19.46 15.93
N GLU A 251 14.55 20.15 17.07
CA GLU A 251 14.50 21.61 17.17
C GLU A 251 15.73 22.29 16.56
N GLU A 252 16.87 21.59 16.44
CA GLU A 252 18.11 22.14 15.87
C GLU A 252 18.20 22.04 14.33
N ASN A 253 17.39 21.18 13.68
CA ASN A 253 17.40 20.98 12.22
C ASN A 253 15.98 20.87 11.66
N PRO A 254 15.22 21.98 11.58
CA PRO A 254 13.91 21.98 10.97
C PRO A 254 13.99 21.56 9.48
N PRO A 255 12.94 20.93 8.92
CA PRO A 255 12.89 20.65 7.49
C PRO A 255 13.13 21.93 6.68
N LEU A 256 14.01 21.83 5.67
CA LEU A 256 14.38 22.93 4.80
C LEU A 256 13.13 23.50 4.07
N PRO A 257 13.11 24.82 3.80
CA PRO A 257 11.94 25.55 3.29
C PRO A 257 11.48 25.10 1.90
#